data_AF-A0A0F9K9T7-F1
#
_entry.id   AF-A0A0F9K9T7-F1
#
_cell.length_a   1.000
_cell.length_b   1.000
_cell.length_c   1.000
_cell.angle_alpha   90.00
_cell.angle_beta   90.00
_cell.angle_gamma   90.00
#
_symmetry.space_group_name_H-M   'P 1'
#
loop_
_entity.id
_entity.type
_entity.pdbx_description
1 polymer ?
#
loop_
_entity_poly.entity_id
_entity_poly.type
_entity_poly.pdbx_seq_one_letter_code
_entity_poly.pdbx_strand_id
1 'polypeptide(L)' 'MKILIISKSGDGFGIAQKMQAEGHEIRIWVKEEGFDFVLKNIVEQVSSWRPSASDWADLVIADMVGFG' A
#
# COMPACT_ATOMS: atom_id res chain seq x y z
N MET A 1 13.25 3.15 4.33
CA MET A 1 13.07 2.04 3.35
C MET A 1 11.85 2.34 2.51
N LYS A 2 11.81 1.82 1.29
CA LYS A 2 10.67 1.90 0.37
C LYS A 2 9.79 0.67 0.55
N ILE A 3 8.55 0.89 1.00
CA ILE A 3 7.63 -0.18 1.37
C ILE A 3 6.36 -0.04 0.55
N LEU A 4 5.98 -1.11 -0.13
CA LEU A 4 4.70 -1.22 -0.82
C LEU A 4 3.74 -2.06 0.02
N ILE A 5 2.55 -1.53 0.31
CA ILE A 5 1.46 -2.32 0.91
C ILE A 5 0.41 -2.56 -0.17
N ILE A 6 0.12 -3.83 -0.44
CA ILE A 6 -0.95 -4.24 -1.35
C ILE A 6 -2.11 -4.79 -0.54
N SER A 7 -3.34 -4.42 -0.90
CA SER A 7 -4.54 -4.94 -0.25
C SER A 7 -5.70 -5.08 -1.21
N LYS A 8 -6.62 -5.99 -0.90
CA LYS A 8 -7.88 -6.09 -1.64
C LYS A 8 -8.80 -4.90 -1.32
N SER A 9 -8.99 -4.59 -0.04
CA SER A 9 -9.93 -3.58 0.49
C SER A 9 -9.29 -2.52 1.41
N GLY A 10 -8.01 -2.66 1.77
CA GLY A 10 -7.27 -1.67 2.58
C GLY A 10 -7.37 -1.84 4.09
N ASP A 11 -7.83 -3.00 4.59
CA ASP A 11 -8.11 -3.24 6.02
C ASP A 11 -6.90 -2.98 6.94
N GLY A 12 -5.69 -3.31 6.49
CA GLY A 12 -4.43 -3.11 7.20
C GLY A 12 -3.74 -1.78 6.94
N PHE A 13 -4.31 -0.88 6.13
CA PHE A 13 -3.65 0.36 5.75
C PHE A 13 -3.48 1.35 6.91
N GLY A 14 -4.19 1.19 8.02
CA GLY A 14 -4.07 2.06 9.20
C GLY A 14 -2.63 2.23 9.73
N ILE A 15 -1.75 1.25 9.51
CA ILE A 15 -0.34 1.35 9.93
C ILE A 15 0.53 2.18 8.96
N ALA A 16 0.09 2.37 7.71
CA ALA A 16 0.88 3.02 6.65
C ALA A 16 1.31 4.44 7.03
N GLN A 17 0.40 5.23 7.63
CA GLN A 17 0.69 6.60 8.06
C GLN A 17 1.73 6.63 9.19
N LYS A 18 1.65 5.67 10.12
CA LYS A 18 2.61 5.58 11.22
C LYS A 18 4.01 5.21 10.72
N MET A 19 4.10 4.28 9.77
CA MET A 19 5.37 3.89 9.14
C MET A 19 5.99 5.06 8.36
N GLN A 20 5.17 5.87 7.68
CA GLN A 20 5.63 7.12 7.06
C GLN A 20 6.25 8.08 8.11
N ALA A 21 5.56 8.27 9.24
CA ALA A 21 6.04 9.13 10.32
C ALA A 21 7.35 8.64 10.98
N GLU A 22 7.67 7.36 10.84
CA GLU A 22 8.94 6.75 11.28
C GLU A 22 10.06 6.89 10.25
N GLY A 23 9.81 7.53 9.10
CA GLY A 23 10.81 7.83 8.08
C GLY A 23 10.87 6.82 6.93
N HIS A 24 9.87 5.94 6.80
CA HIS A 24 9.74 5.06 5.64
C HIS A 24 9.02 5.77 4.48
N GLU A 25 9.43 5.47 3.26
CA GLU A 25 8.67 5.85 2.06
C GLU A 25 7.61 4.76 1.83
N ILE A 26 6.33 5.12 1.84
CA ILE A 26 5.23 4.17 1.72
C ILE A 26 4.44 4.44 0.45
N ARG A 27 4.16 3.37 -0.30
CA ARG A 27 3.17 3.31 -1.36
C ARG A 27 2.10 2.29 -1.03
N ILE A 28 0.87 2.56 -1.44
CA ILE A 28 -0.23 1.62 -1.30
C ILE A 28 -0.88 1.31 -2.65
N TRP A 29 -1.38 0.09 -2.79
CA TRP A 29 -2.23 -0.31 -3.91
C TRP A 29 -3.44 -1.06 -3.36
N VAL A 30 -4.64 -0.62 -3.75
CA VAL A 30 -5.90 -1.30 -3.43
C VAL A 30 -6.51 -1.86 -4.70
N LYS A 31 -6.98 -3.12 -4.64
CA LYS A 31 -7.54 -3.80 -5.80
C LYS A 31 -8.94 -3.32 -6.15
N GLU A 32 -9.78 -3.15 -5.14
CA GLU A 32 -11.20 -2.85 -5.34
C GLU A 32 -11.41 -1.34 -5.46
N GLU A 33 -12.00 -0.90 -6.58
CA GLU A 33 -12.26 0.51 -6.87
C GLU A 33 -13.17 1.17 -5.81
N GLY A 34 -14.03 0.39 -5.17
CA GLY A 34 -14.87 0.86 -4.06
C GLY A 34 -14.10 1.32 -2.83
N PHE A 35 -12.77 1.15 -2.78
CA PHE A 35 -11.90 1.56 -1.68
C PHE A 35 -10.78 2.53 -2.12
N ASP A 36 -10.91 3.17 -3.30
CA ASP A 36 -9.93 4.16 -3.81
C ASP A 36 -9.75 5.39 -2.88
N PHE A 37 -10.70 5.62 -1.97
CA PHE A 37 -10.65 6.71 -1.01
C PHE A 37 -9.74 6.43 0.20
N VAL A 38 -9.37 5.16 0.44
CA VAL A 38 -8.62 4.78 1.64
C VAL A 38 -7.24 5.44 1.64
N LEU A 39 -6.95 6.24 2.68
CA LEU A 39 -5.71 7.03 2.80
C LEU A 39 -5.42 7.98 1.64
N LYS A 40 -6.44 8.35 0.86
CA LYS A 40 -6.30 9.33 -0.21
C LYS A 40 -5.73 10.64 0.35
N ASN A 41 -4.71 11.18 -0.32
CA ASN A 41 -3.96 12.37 0.09
C ASN A 41 -3.19 12.24 1.42
N ILE A 42 -3.09 11.04 1.99
CA ILE A 42 -2.28 10.74 3.20
C ILE A 42 -1.06 9.93 2.79
N VAL A 43 -1.27 8.87 2.00
CA VAL A 43 -0.19 8.01 1.46
C VAL A 43 -0.29 7.96 -0.07
N GLU A 44 0.84 7.83 -0.76
CA GLU A 44 0.86 7.68 -2.21
C GLU A 44 0.14 6.39 -2.62
N GLN A 45 -1.00 6.53 -3.32
CA GLN A 45 -1.65 5.41 -4.00
C GLN A 45 -1.10 5.26 -5.40
N VAL A 46 -0.66 4.05 -5.74
CA VAL A 46 -0.25 3.69 -7.10
C VAL A 46 -1.39 2.99 -7.83
N SER A 47 -1.48 3.20 -9.14
CA SER A 47 -2.52 2.55 -9.97
C SER A 47 -2.20 1.08 -10.29
N SER A 48 -0.93 0.67 -10.22
CA SER A 48 -0.49 -0.70 -10.47
C SER A 48 0.61 -1.11 -9.50
N TRP A 49 0.44 -2.26 -8.85
CA TRP A 49 1.38 -2.72 -7.84
C TRP A 49 2.64 -3.37 -8.43
N ARG A 50 2.57 -4.01 -9.60
CA ARG A 50 3.68 -4.82 -10.14
C ARG A 50 4.97 -4.01 -10.37
N PRO A 51 4.93 -2.84 -11.06
CA PRO A 51 6.14 -2.03 -11.24
C PRO A 51 6.66 -1.48 -9.89
N SER A 52 5.76 -1.11 -8.98
CA SER A 52 6.17 -0.65 -7.64
C SER A 52 6.86 -1.75 -6.84
N ALA A 53 6.41 -3.00 -7.00
CA ALA A 53 7.00 -4.16 -6.34
C ALA A 53 8.36 -4.56 -6.93
N SER A 54 8.53 -4.51 -8.25
CA SER A 54 9.77 -4.94 -8.90
C SER A 54 10.87 -3.88 -8.90
N ASP A 55 10.51 -2.61 -9.08
CA ASP A 55 11.48 -1.57 -9.43
C ASP A 55 11.73 -0.57 -8.30
N TRP A 56 10.84 -0.50 -7.31
CA TRP A 56 10.87 0.54 -6.28
C TRP A 56 10.93 0.01 -4.84
N ALA A 57 10.16 -1.02 -4.51
CA ALA A 57 10.01 -1.48 -3.12
C ALA A 57 11.20 -2.33 -2.65
N ASP A 58 11.70 -2.04 -1.44
CA ASP A 58 12.61 -2.91 -0.69
C ASP A 58 11.84 -4.04 0.04
N LEU A 59 10.57 -3.78 0.37
CA LEU A 59 9.67 -4.69 1.07
C LEU A 59 8.24 -4.57 0.50
N VAL A 60 7.59 -5.71 0.26
CA VAL A 60 6.18 -5.78 -0.09
C VAL A 60 5.40 -6.43 1.04
N ILE A 61 4.38 -5.74 1.55
CA ILE A 61 3.44 -6.23 2.55
C ILE A 61 2.13 -6.56 1.84
N ALA A 62 1.73 -7.82 1.90
CA ALA A 62 0.44 -8.27 1.41
C ALA A 62 -0.56 -8.30 2.57
N ASP A 63 -1.38 -7.26 2.64
CA ASP A 63 -2.50 -7.15 3.57
C ASP A 63 -3.76 -7.72 2.90
N MET A 64 -4.55 -8.50 3.64
CA MET A 64 -5.83 -9.07 3.20
C MET A 64 -5.86 -9.51 1.72
N VAL A 65 -5.25 -10.66 1.42
CA VAL A 65 -5.22 -11.24 0.05
C VAL A 65 -6.52 -11.95 -0.33
N GLY A 66 -7.50 -12.04 0.58
CA GLY A 66 -8.64 -12.96 0.42
C GLY A 66 -8.21 -14.41 0.66
N PHE A 67 -8.58 -15.34 -0.24
CA PHE A 67 -8.30 -16.78 -0.11
C PHE A 67 -6.93 -17.23 -0.65
N GLY A 68 -5.99 -16.30 -0.86
CA GLY A 68 -4.67 -16.57 -1.47
C GLY A 68 -4.69 -16.41 -2.98
#